data_AF-A0A4D7E172-F1
#
_entry.id   AF-A0A4D7E172-F1
#
_cell.length_a   1.000
_cell.length_b   1.000
_cell.length_c   1.000
_cell.angle_alpha   90.00
_cell.angle_beta   90.00
_cell.angle_gamma   90.00
#
_symmetry.space_group_name_H-M   'P 1'
#
loop_
_entity.id
_entity.type
_entity.pdbx_description
1 polymer ?
#
loop_
_entity_poly.entity_id
_entity_poly.type
_entity_poly.pdbx_seq_one_letter_code
_entity_poly.pdbx_strand_id
1 'polypeptide(L)' 'MGTTLEVLTTRRSGREMHGQWPDEIKARIVPESLRPGVTVNEVAALG' A
#
# COMPACT_ATOMS: atom_id res chain seq x y z
N MET A 1 -4.88 19.99 -10.57
CA MET A 1 -5.29 18.85 -9.73
C MET A 1 -4.21 18.63 -8.68
N GLY A 2 -4.41 19.18 -7.48
CA GLY A 2 -3.49 19.00 -6.37
C GLY A 2 -4.00 17.87 -5.49
N THR A 3 -3.43 16.68 -5.64
CA THR A 3 -3.74 15.55 -4.76
C THR A 3 -2.85 15.68 -3.54
N THR A 4 -3.39 16.18 -2.42
CA THR A 4 -2.68 16.14 -1.14
C THR A 4 -2.62 14.67 -0.72
N LEU A 5 -1.47 14.03 -0.96
CA LEU A 5 -1.21 12.64 -0.62
C LEU A 5 -0.90 12.58 0.88
N GLU A 6 -1.95 12.48 1.70
CA GLU A 6 -1.78 12.30 3.15
C GLU A 6 -1.22 10.91 3.42
N VAL A 7 0.09 10.82 3.59
CA VAL A 7 0.75 9.58 4.03
C VAL A 7 0.31 9.29 5.46
N LEU A 8 -0.30 8.13 5.66
CA LEU A 8 -0.59 7.53 6.97
C LEU A 8 0.73 7.29 7.75
N THR A 9 1.32 8.36 8.29
CA THR A 9 2.48 8.27 9.19
C THR A 9 1.97 7.91 10.58
N THR A 10 1.77 6.62 10.81
CA THR A 10 1.33 6.10 12.11
C THR A 10 2.41 6.39 13.16
N ARG A 11 2.29 7.52 13.86
CA ARG A 11 3.06 7.80 15.08
C ARG A 11 2.50 6.92 16.20
N ARG A 12 2.76 5.62 16.14
CA ARG A 12 2.56 4.69 17.26
C ARG A 12 3.72 3.71 17.34
N SER A 13 4.71 4.13 18.11
CA SER A 13 5.37 3.39 19.18
C SER A 13 5.56 1.88 19.00
N GLY A 14 6.83 1.48 18.95
CA GLY A 14 7.25 0.27 19.66
C GLY A 14 7.58 -0.95 18.81
N ARG A 15 8.75 -0.90 18.16
CA ARG A 15 9.76 -1.96 18.11
C ARG A 15 9.23 -3.40 17.92
N GLU A 16 9.49 -3.95 16.73
CA GLU A 16 9.38 -5.37 16.30
C GLU A 16 8.20 -5.78 15.39
N MET A 17 7.09 -5.02 15.34
CA MET A 17 5.93 -5.34 14.47
C MET A 17 5.55 -4.21 13.49
N HIS A 18 6.56 -3.48 12.99
CA HIS A 18 6.39 -2.18 12.33
C HIS A 18 6.46 -2.22 10.78
N GLY A 19 6.69 -3.38 10.17
CA GLY A 19 6.90 -3.49 8.71
C GLY A 19 5.84 -4.33 7.96
N GLN A 20 5.04 -5.10 8.67
CA GLN A 20 4.14 -6.07 8.03
C GLN A 20 2.70 -5.60 8.18
N TRP A 21 2.19 -4.99 7.11
CA TRP A 21 0.79 -4.60 7.02
C TRP A 21 -0.08 -5.86 7.01
N PRO A 22 -1.22 -5.88 7.74
CA PRO A 22 -2.20 -6.95 7.63
C PRO A 22 -2.62 -7.16 6.17
N ASP A 23 -2.86 -8.42 5.79
CA ASP A 23 -3.15 -8.75 4.39
C ASP A 23 -4.43 -8.10 3.89
N GLU A 24 -5.44 -7.99 4.75
CA GLU A 24 -6.69 -7.27 4.49
C GLU A 24 -6.47 -5.78 4.15
N ILE A 25 -5.46 -5.14 4.76
CA ILE A 25 -5.15 -3.74 4.51
C ILE A 25 -4.34 -3.61 3.21
N LYS A 26 -3.40 -4.52 2.96
CA LYS A 26 -2.68 -4.60 1.68
C LYS A 26 -3.65 -4.86 0.51
N ALA A 27 -4.59 -5.78 0.67
CA ALA A 27 -5.57 -6.15 -0.35
C ALA A 27 -6.53 -4.99 -0.72
N ARG A 28 -6.64 -3.96 0.13
CA ARG A 28 -7.40 -2.74 -0.17
C ARG A 28 -6.50 -1.69 -0.83
N ILE A 29 -5.39 -1.36 -0.19
CA ILE A 29 -4.52 -0.25 -0.61
C ILE A 29 -3.78 -0.56 -1.92
N VAL A 30 -3.36 -1.80 -2.16
CA VAL A 30 -2.64 -2.18 -3.38
C VAL A 30 -3.50 -1.94 -4.62
N PRO A 31 -4.72 -2.49 -4.75
CA PRO A 31 -5.60 -2.17 -5.87
C PRO A 31 -5.89 -0.67 -6.04
N GLU A 32 -6.07 0.06 -4.95
CA GLU A 32 -6.30 1.51 -4.97
C GLU A 32 -5.08 2.29 -5.47
N SER A 33 -3.87 1.74 -5.31
CA SER A 33 -2.60 2.34 -5.73
C SER A 33 -2.18 1.94 -7.15
N LEU A 34 -2.75 0.86 -7.69
CA LEU A 34 -2.47 0.39 -9.04
C LEU A 34 -3.09 1.31 -10.09
N ARG A 35 -2.44 1.39 -11.25
CA ARG A 35 -3.03 2.08 -12.42
C ARG A 35 -4.31 1.34 -12.83
N PRO A 36 -5.36 2.05 -13.26
CA PRO A 36 -6.59 1.42 -13.71
C PRO A 36 -6.31 0.37 -14.80
N GLY A 37 -6.84 -0.84 -14.61
CA GLY A 37 -6.67 -1.96 -15.56
C GLY A 37 -5.41 -2.81 -15.34
N VAL A 38 -4.60 -2.55 -14.30
CA VAL A 38 -3.41 -3.35 -13.95
C VAL A 38 -3.71 -4.23 -12.73
N THR A 39 -3.31 -5.50 -12.80
CA THR A 39 -3.41 -6.47 -11.69
C THR A 39 -2.08 -6.64 -10.94
N VAL A 40 -2.16 -7.13 -9.69
CA VAL A 40 -0.97 -7.42 -8.87
C VAL A 40 -0.04 -8.43 -9.56
N ASN A 41 -0.60 -9.40 -10.26
CA ASN A 41 0.17 -10.41 -10.98
C ASN A 41 1.00 -9.82 -12.13
N GLU A 42 0.45 -8.82 -12.83
CA GLU A 42 1.17 -8.11 -13.90
C GLU A 42 2.30 -7.25 -13.33
N VAL A 43 2.12 -6.60 -12.18
CA VAL A 43 3.20 -5.83 -11.52
C VAL A 43 4.31 -6.74 -11.01
N ALA A 44 3.96 -7.92 -10.47
CA ALA A 44 4.94 -8.90 -9.99
C ALA A 44 5.82 -9.47 -11.11
N ALA A 45 5.31 -9.52 -12.34
CA ALA A 45 6.06 -9.98 -13.52
C ALA A 45 7.01 -8.92 -14.12
N LEU A 46 6.93 -7.67 -13.66
CA LEU A 46 7.78 -6.56 -14.13
C LEU A 46 9.06 -6.34 -13.30
N GLY A 47 9.29 -7.16 -12.27
CA GLY A 47 10.41 -7.05 -11.31
C GLY A 47 11.50 -8.10 -11.50
#